data_AF-A0A530M306-F1
#
_entry.id   AF-A0A530M306-F1
#
_cell.length_a   1.000
_cell.length_b   1.000
_cell.length_c   1.000
_cell.angle_alpha   90.00
_cell.angle_beta   90.00
_cell.angle_gamma   90.00
#
_symmetry.space_group_name_H-M   'P 1'
#
loop_
_entity.id
_entity.type
_entity.pdbx_description
1 polymer ?
#
loop_
_entity_poly.entity_id
_entity_poly.type
_entity_poly.pdbx_seq_one_letter_code
_entity_poly.pdbx_strand_id
1 'polypeptide(L)'
;PAPICVLDEVDAPLDDHNVERFCNLMDEMAATTETRFVIITHNPITMARMDRLFGVTMAEQGVSQLVSVDLQAAEAMREAS
;
A
#
# COMPACT_ATOMS: atom_id res chain seq x y z
N PRO A 1 10.29 6.41 18.43
CA PRO A 1 9.67 5.88 17.18
C PRO A 1 10.75 5.52 16.17
N ALA A 2 10.61 4.41 15.44
CA ALA A 2 11.53 4.08 14.36
C ALA A 2 11.24 5.01 13.15
N PRO A 3 12.25 5.47 12.40
CA PRO A 3 12.02 6.33 11.24
C PRO A 3 11.29 5.62 10.10
N ILE A 4 11.40 4.29 10.04
CA ILE A 4 10.75 3.44 9.03
C ILE A 4 10.20 2.19 9.72
N CYS A 5 9.00 1.78 9.34
CA CYS A 5 8.38 0.52 9.71
C CYS A 5 7.98 -0.23 8.44
N VAL A 6 8.39 -1.50 8.33
CA VAL A 6 8.06 -2.37 7.20
C VAL A 6 7.09 -3.43 7.68
N LEU A 7 5.97 -3.58 6.99
CA LEU A 7 4.92 -4.57 7.27
C LEU A 7 4.80 -5.49 6.07
N ASP A 8 4.98 -6.79 6.27
CA ASP A 8 4.97 -7.79 5.21
C ASP A 8 3.79 -8.74 5.40
N GLU A 9 2.80 -8.65 4.51
CA GLU A 9 1.56 -9.45 4.46
C GLU A 9 0.82 -9.58 5.81
N VAL A 10 0.91 -8.55 6.65
CA VAL A 10 0.31 -8.56 8.00
C VAL A 10 -1.23 -8.59 7.98
N ASP A 11 -1.82 -8.20 6.86
CA ASP A 11 -3.26 -8.17 6.61
C ASP A 11 -3.79 -9.46 5.95
N ALA A 12 -2.91 -10.40 5.57
CA ALA A 12 -3.30 -11.68 4.96
C ALA A 12 -4.30 -12.52 5.78
N PRO A 13 -4.25 -12.58 7.13
CA PRO A 13 -5.22 -13.36 7.90
C PRO A 13 -6.52 -12.60 8.24
N LEU A 14 -6.66 -11.34 7.80
CA LEU A 14 -7.79 -10.48 8.16
C LEU A 14 -8.95 -10.60 7.17
N ASP A 15 -10.17 -10.45 7.66
CA ASP A 15 -11.34 -10.23 6.81
C ASP A 15 -11.45 -8.76 6.39
N ASP A 16 -12.30 -8.47 5.39
CA ASP A 16 -12.46 -7.11 4.83
C ASP A 16 -12.72 -6.04 5.90
N HIS A 17 -13.54 -6.35 6.90
CA HIS A 17 -13.84 -5.40 7.98
C HIS A 17 -12.61 -5.08 8.83
N ASN A 18 -11.81 -6.09 9.18
CA ASN A 18 -10.60 -5.88 9.96
C ASN A 18 -9.47 -5.25 9.13
N VAL A 19 -9.46 -5.47 7.81
CA VAL A 19 -8.54 -4.77 6.89
C VAL A 19 -8.84 -3.27 6.87
N GLU A 20 -10.12 -2.87 6.80
CA GLU A 20 -10.49 -1.45 6.92
C GLU A 20 -10.04 -0.83 8.24
N ARG A 21 -10.23 -1.55 9.35
CA ARG A 21 -9.76 -1.09 10.67
C ARG A 21 -8.24 -0.98 10.74
N PHE A 22 -7.52 -1.92 10.13
CA PHE A 22 -6.07 -1.86 9.99
C PHE A 22 -5.64 -0.61 9.21
N CYS A 23 -6.25 -0.33 8.06
CA CYS A 23 -5.95 0.86 7.26
C CYS A 23 -6.17 2.15 8.07
N ASN A 24 -7.29 2.27 8.77
CA ASN A 24 -7.58 3.45 9.59
C ASN A 24 -6.54 3.66 10.70
N LEU A 25 -6.07 2.57 11.32
CA LEU A 25 -4.99 2.64 12.31
C LEU A 25 -3.67 3.10 11.68
N MET A 26 -3.34 2.59 10.50
CA MET A 26 -2.14 3.00 9.77
C MET A 26 -2.16 4.49 9.42
N ASP A 27 -3.30 5.00 8.96
CA ASP A 27 -3.50 6.43 8.65
C ASP A 27 -3.30 7.29 9.91
N GLU A 28 -3.87 6.88 11.05
CA GLU A 28 -3.69 7.56 12.33
C GLU A 28 -2.22 7.55 12.77
N MET A 29 -1.54 6.40 12.66
CA MET A 29 -0.12 6.28 13.03
C MET A 29 0.79 7.11 12.13
N ALA A 30 0.49 7.19 10.83
CA ALA A 30 1.22 8.03 9.89
C ALA A 30 0.99 9.52 10.15
N ALA A 31 -0.22 9.91 10.59
CA ALA A 31 -0.54 11.31 10.92
C ALA A 31 0.01 11.76 12.28
N THR A 32 0.10 10.84 13.25
CA THR A 32 0.51 11.15 14.63
C THR A 32 2.00 10.94 14.90
N THR A 33 2.72 10.27 14.00
CA THR A 33 4.14 9.96 14.17
C THR A 33 4.94 10.35 12.92
N GLU A 34 6.24 10.55 13.08
CA GLU A 34 7.17 10.74 11.95
C GLU A 34 7.62 9.41 11.31
N THR A 35 6.89 8.31 11.57
CA THR A 35 7.22 6.97 11.06
C THR A 35 6.76 6.84 9.62
N ARG A 36 7.66 6.46 8.72
CA ARG A 36 7.31 6.09 7.35
C ARG A 36 6.97 4.61 7.26
N PHE A 37 5.82 4.29 6.72
CA PHE A 37 5.37 2.90 6.58
C PHE A 37 5.60 2.39 5.15
N VAL A 38 6.11 1.18 5.04
CA VAL A 38 6.23 0.41 3.80
C VAL A 38 5.45 -0.87 4.00
N ILE A 39 4.36 -1.03 3.25
CA ILE A 39 3.48 -2.19 3.35
C ILE A 39 3.64 -3.04 2.09
N ILE A 40 3.90 -4.33 2.29
CA ILE A 40 3.89 -5.35 1.25
C ILE A 40 2.58 -6.12 1.44
N THR A 41 1.71 -6.08 0.45
CA THR A 41 0.38 -6.70 0.51
C THR A 41 -0.13 -6.99 -0.89
N HIS A 42 -1.04 -7.96 -0.98
CA HIS A 42 -1.85 -8.23 -2.16
C HIS A 42 -3.35 -7.92 -1.90
N ASN A 43 -3.70 -7.31 -0.75
CA ASN A 43 -5.07 -7.00 -0.40
C ASN A 43 -5.55 -5.71 -1.12
N PRO A 44 -6.61 -5.78 -1.96
CA PRO A 44 -7.10 -4.63 -2.71
C PRO A 44 -7.58 -3.46 -1.85
N ILE A 45 -8.14 -3.71 -0.66
CA ILE A 45 -8.62 -2.67 0.25
C ILE A 45 -7.43 -1.88 0.78
N THR A 46 -6.38 -2.57 1.24
CA THR A 46 -5.14 -1.93 1.69
C THR A 46 -4.49 -1.16 0.55
N MET A 47 -4.38 -1.75 -0.64
CA MET A 47 -3.80 -1.09 -1.82
C MET A 47 -4.53 0.20 -2.19
N ALA A 48 -5.87 0.23 -2.10
CA ALA A 48 -6.69 1.39 -2.43
C ALA A 48 -6.54 2.55 -1.43
N ARG A 49 -5.96 2.31 -0.25
CA ARG A 49 -5.76 3.32 0.81
C ARG A 49 -4.36 3.93 0.82
N MET A 50 -3.46 3.50 -0.07
CA MET A 50 -2.05 3.95 -0.07
C MET A 50 -1.85 5.21 -0.94
N ASP A 51 -0.93 6.08 -0.52
CA ASP A 51 -0.55 7.27 -1.30
C ASP A 51 0.13 6.92 -2.63
N ARG A 52 0.96 5.87 -2.63
CA ARG A 52 1.75 5.42 -3.79
C ARG A 52 1.83 3.91 -3.81
N LEU A 53 1.62 3.32 -4.98
CA LEU A 53 1.76 1.89 -5.19
C LEU A 53 3.01 1.58 -5.99
N PHE A 54 3.75 0.56 -5.54
CA PHE A 54 4.86 -0.01 -6.29
C PHE A 54 4.53 -1.45 -6.62
N GLY A 55 4.28 -1.73 -7.89
CA GLY A 55 4.13 -3.09 -8.40
C GLY A 55 5.49 -3.74 -8.59
N VAL A 56 5.63 -4.98 -8.17
CA VAL A 56 6.79 -5.82 -8.50
C VAL A 56 6.34 -6.84 -9.54
N THR A 57 7.04 -6.88 -10.67
CA THR A 57 6.75 -7.81 -11.78
C THR A 57 7.99 -8.62 -12.11
N MET A 58 7.81 -9.79 -12.74
CA MET A 58 8.92 -10.62 -13.23
C MET A 58 8.71 -10.89 -14.72
N ALA A 59 9.24 -10.00 -15.58
CA ALA A 59 9.16 -10.18 -17.02
C ALA A 59 10.06 -11.33 -17.50
N GLU A 60 11.21 -11.50 -16.85
CA GLU A 60 12.12 -12.62 -17.02
C GLU A 60 12.17 -13.44 -15.72
N GLN A 61 12.26 -14.76 -15.84
CA GLN A 61 12.25 -15.66 -14.69
C GLN A 61 13.42 -15.34 -13.74
N GLY A 62 13.09 -14.97 -12.51
CA GLY A 62 14.08 -14.64 -11.48
C GLY A 62 14.62 -13.20 -11.54
N VAL A 63 14.12 -12.36 -12.45
CA VAL A 63 14.49 -10.94 -12.54
C VAL A 63 13.29 -10.06 -12.19
N SER A 64 13.30 -9.50 -10.98
CA SER A 64 12.27 -8.58 -10.50
C SER A 64 12.43 -7.20 -11.14
N GLN A 65 11.32 -6.60 -11.57
CA GLN A 65 11.23 -5.24 -12.06
C GLN A 65 10.18 -4.45 -11.26
N LEU A 66 10.56 -3.26 -10.81
CA LEU A 66 9.69 -2.35 -10.07
C LEU A 66 8.95 -1.42 -11.04
N VAL A 67 7.64 -1.29 -10.87
CA VAL A 67 6.81 -0.31 -11.56
C VAL A 67 6.11 0.57 -10.52
N SER A 68 6.04 1.88 -10.75
CA SER A 68 5.35 2.81 -9.85
C SER A 68 4.02 3.24 -10.43
N VAL A 69 2.96 3.17 -9.64
CA VAL A 69 1.62 3.67 -9.96
C VAL A 69 1.26 4.75 -8.94
N ASP A 70 0.91 5.92 -9.46
CA ASP A 70 0.30 6.98 -8.67
C ASP A 70 -1.22 6.82 -8.76
N LEU A 71 -1.85 6.41 -7.66
CA LEU A 71 -3.28 6.15 -7.63
C LEU A 71 -4.09 7.45 -7.78
N GLN A 72 -3.62 8.56 -7.20
CA GLN A 72 -4.31 9.85 -7.31
C GLN A 72 -4.29 10.35 -8.76
N ALA A 73 -3.15 10.21 -9.43
CA ALA A 73 -3.06 10.52 -10.85
C ALA A 73 -3.93 9.58 -11.71
N ALA A 74 -4.00 8.29 -11.37
CA ALA A 74 -4.82 7.32 -12.09
C ALA A 74 -6.33 7.59 -11.94
N GLU A 75 -6.79 8.01 -10.77
CA GLU A 75 -8.18 8.44 -10.53
C GLU A 75 -8.53 9.69 -11.37
N ALA A 76 -7.66 10.70 -11.37
CA ALA A 76 -7.88 11.93 -12.14
C ALA A 76 -7.96 11.67 -13.67
N MET A 77 -7.18 10.74 -14.20
CA MET A 77 -7.25 10.35 -15.62
C MET A 77 -8.58 9.65 -15.96
N ARG A 78 -9.13 8.88 -15.01
CA ARG A 78 -10.39 8.16 -15.20
C ARG A 78 -11.61 9.08 -15.18
N GLU A 79 -11.58 10.16 -14.38
CA GLU A 79 -12.66 11.17 -14.36
C GLU A 79 -12.65 12.10 -15.58
N ALA A 80 -11.50 12.23 -16.25
CA ALA A 80 -11.34 13.05 -17.45
C ALA A 80 -11.75 12.33 -18.76
N SER A 81 -12.08 11.03 -18.70
CA SER A 81 -12.45 10.17 -19.84
C SER A 81 -13.94 9.86 -19.87
#